data_AF-A0A2R5L3I8-F1
#
_entry.id   AF-A0A2R5L3I8-F1
#
_cell.length_a   1.000
_cell.length_b   1.000
_cell.length_c   1.000
_cell.angle_alpha   90.00
_cell.angle_beta   90.00
_cell.angle_gamma   90.00
#
_symmetry.space_group_name_H-M   'P 1'
#
loop_
_entity.id
_entity.type
_entity.pdbx_description
1 polymer ?
#
loop_
_entity_poly.entity_id
_entity_poly.type
_entity_poly.pdbx_seq_one_letter_code
_entity_poly.pdbx_strand_id
1 'polypeptide(L)'
;GNKRDYDNWAHLGNLGWDYHSVLPYFRKSEDFHGKVTNDNSEFHGFGGPLSVEAQSWSTPVQDALLDGGRELGYPVIDPNGYSQIGFSALDLTTHRGIRSSASESYLRPNIYRKNLDICTHAHVTKITFDDYNRAVGVRFLRKGEKEQEVFVSREVILSAGAVNTPQILLLSGIGGRHQLHKLG
;
A
#
# COMPACT_ATOMS: atom_id res chain seq x y z
N GLY A 1 -1.18 -0.50 -10.27
CA GLY A 1 -2.35 -0.91 -11.06
C GLY A 1 -2.36 -0.11 -12.34
N ASN A 2 -3.01 -0.60 -13.38
CA ASN A 2 -3.25 0.15 -14.61
C ASN A 2 -4.38 1.16 -14.37
N LYS A 3 -4.43 2.27 -15.13
CA LYS A 3 -5.53 3.25 -15.11
C LYS A 3 -6.91 2.61 -15.11
N ARG A 4 -7.12 1.60 -15.95
CA ARG A 4 -8.39 0.86 -16.06
C ARG A 4 -8.81 0.18 -14.76
N ASP A 5 -7.87 -0.26 -13.93
CA ASP A 5 -8.19 -0.89 -12.64
C ASP A 5 -8.90 0.10 -11.71
N TYR A 6 -8.39 1.33 -11.62
CA TYR A 6 -8.93 2.41 -10.78
C TYR A 6 -10.23 2.98 -11.36
N ASP A 7 -10.27 3.21 -12.67
CA ASP A 7 -11.50 3.64 -13.35
C ASP A 7 -12.64 2.62 -13.14
N ASN A 8 -12.29 1.32 -13.14
CA ASN A 8 -13.25 0.27 -12.82
C ASN A 8 -13.71 0.32 -11.35
N TRP A 9 -12.85 0.68 -10.39
CA TRP A 9 -13.28 0.87 -8.99
C TRP A 9 -14.32 1.97 -8.86
N ALA A 10 -14.14 3.08 -9.57
CA ALA A 10 -15.14 4.15 -9.63
C ALA A 10 -16.43 3.69 -10.31
N HIS A 11 -16.33 2.92 -11.40
CA HIS A 11 -17.50 2.33 -12.08
C HIS A 11 -18.31 1.40 -11.16
N LEU A 12 -17.65 0.68 -10.26
CA LEU A 12 -18.29 -0.16 -9.24
C LEU A 12 -18.96 0.64 -8.09
N GLY A 13 -18.98 1.97 -8.18
CA GLY A 13 -19.66 2.86 -7.22
C GLY A 13 -18.72 3.55 -6.22
N ASN A 14 -17.40 3.33 -6.29
CA ASN A 14 -16.44 3.97 -5.39
C ASN A 14 -16.01 5.34 -5.95
N LEU A 15 -16.89 6.34 -5.85
CA LEU A 15 -16.61 7.68 -6.36
C LEU A 15 -15.32 8.26 -5.76
N GLY A 16 -14.51 8.90 -6.61
CA GLY A 16 -13.20 9.45 -6.23
C GLY A 16 -12.05 8.44 -6.22
N TRP A 17 -12.29 7.20 -6.65
CA TRP A 17 -11.26 6.16 -6.80
C TRP A 17 -10.85 5.88 -8.25
N ASP A 18 -11.30 6.71 -9.20
CA ASP A 18 -10.82 6.69 -10.58
C ASP A 18 -9.35 7.13 -10.66
N TYR A 19 -8.68 6.83 -11.77
CA TYR A 19 -7.24 7.06 -11.88
C TYR A 19 -6.85 8.53 -11.71
N HIS A 20 -7.64 9.45 -12.28
CA HIS A 20 -7.37 10.88 -12.17
C HIS A 20 -7.45 11.34 -10.71
N SER A 21 -8.41 10.83 -9.95
CA SER A 21 -8.57 11.15 -8.53
C SER A 21 -7.46 10.58 -7.63
N VAL A 22 -6.93 9.39 -7.94
CA VAL A 22 -5.87 8.75 -7.12
C VAL A 22 -4.44 9.11 -7.51
N LEU A 23 -4.20 9.51 -8.76
CA LEU A 23 -2.86 9.88 -9.26
C LEU A 23 -2.14 10.92 -8.37
N PRO A 24 -2.80 12.00 -7.89
CA PRO A 24 -2.17 12.93 -6.96
C PRO A 24 -1.65 12.28 -5.68
N TYR A 25 -2.27 11.19 -5.21
CA TYR A 25 -1.82 10.47 -4.02
C TYR A 25 -0.63 9.56 -4.30
N PHE A 26 -0.55 8.95 -5.48
CA PHE A 26 0.66 8.23 -5.91
C PHE A 26 1.85 9.18 -5.97
N ARG A 27 1.68 10.33 -6.63
CA ARG A 27 2.71 11.37 -6.70
C ARG A 27 3.07 11.95 -5.33
N LYS A 28 2.08 12.15 -4.45
CA LYS A 28 2.34 12.62 -3.08
C LYS A 28 3.19 11.63 -2.27
N SER A 29 3.05 10.33 -2.55
CA SER A 29 3.76 9.28 -1.82
C SER A 29 5.21 9.11 -2.27
N GLU A 30 5.50 9.41 -3.53
CA GLU A 30 6.74 9.05 -4.21
C GLU A 30 7.81 10.16 -4.13
N ASP A 31 9.07 9.75 -3.96
CA ASP A 31 10.25 10.54 -4.27
C ASP A 31 11.05 9.83 -5.36
N PHE A 32 10.81 10.23 -6.61
CA PHE A 32 11.36 9.56 -7.78
C PHE A 32 12.77 10.07 -8.12
N HIS A 33 13.73 9.15 -8.20
CA HIS A 33 15.12 9.41 -8.58
C HIS A 33 15.50 8.78 -9.94
N GLY A 34 14.51 8.55 -10.80
CA GLY A 34 14.72 8.06 -12.17
C GLY A 34 14.83 9.19 -13.19
N LYS A 35 14.80 8.80 -14.48
CA LYS A 35 14.82 9.75 -15.60
C LYS A 35 13.45 10.36 -15.79
N VAL A 36 13.37 11.68 -15.66
CA VAL A 36 12.15 12.44 -15.93
C VAL A 36 12.19 13.00 -17.33
N THR A 37 11.12 12.76 -18.10
CA THR A 37 10.88 13.29 -19.44
C THR A 37 9.56 14.04 -19.47
N ASN A 38 9.30 14.77 -20.56
CA ASN A 38 7.99 15.40 -20.75
C ASN A 38 6.86 14.37 -20.73
N ASP A 39 7.13 13.15 -21.22
CA ASP A 39 6.13 12.09 -21.38
C ASP A 39 5.79 11.36 -20.06
N ASN A 40 6.64 11.43 -19.04
CA ASN A 40 6.40 10.76 -17.75
C ASN A 40 6.28 11.69 -16.54
N SER A 41 6.62 12.98 -16.69
CA SER A 41 6.62 13.96 -15.60
C SER A 41 5.29 14.10 -14.86
N GLU A 42 4.16 13.80 -15.53
CA GLU A 42 2.84 13.86 -14.91
C GLU A 42 2.53 12.67 -13.99
N PHE A 43 3.26 11.56 -14.12
CA PHE A 43 2.99 10.32 -13.38
C PHE A 43 3.84 10.17 -12.12
N HIS A 44 4.96 10.88 -12.04
CA HIS A 44 5.89 10.77 -10.92
C HIS A 44 5.79 11.90 -9.89
N GLY A 45 6.12 11.54 -8.65
CA GLY A 45 6.22 12.41 -7.50
C GLY A 45 7.66 12.75 -7.12
N PHE A 46 7.85 13.90 -6.46
CA PHE A 46 9.14 14.33 -5.93
C PHE A 46 8.98 14.82 -4.49
N GLY A 47 9.92 14.47 -3.62
CA GLY A 47 9.92 14.86 -2.22
C GLY A 47 8.88 14.14 -1.34
N GLY A 48 8.25 13.07 -1.87
CA GLY A 48 7.44 12.16 -1.07
C GLY A 48 8.29 11.35 -0.08
N PRO A 49 7.65 10.65 0.87
CA PRO A 49 8.38 9.83 1.84
C PRO A 49 8.96 8.52 1.24
N LEU A 50 8.40 8.01 0.14
CA LEU A 50 8.78 6.73 -0.45
C LEU A 50 9.73 6.93 -1.62
N SER A 51 11.03 6.75 -1.37
CA SER A 51 12.06 6.79 -2.42
C SER A 51 11.89 5.64 -3.43
N VAL A 52 11.92 5.99 -4.71
CA VAL A 52 11.86 5.09 -5.87
C VAL A 52 13.02 5.43 -6.81
N GLU A 53 13.89 4.47 -7.08
CA GLU A 53 15.12 4.66 -7.85
C GLU A 53 15.10 3.85 -9.14
N ALA A 54 15.59 4.46 -10.21
CA ALA A 54 16.01 3.70 -11.38
C ALA A 54 17.19 2.79 -11.00
N GLN A 55 17.23 1.59 -11.57
CA GLN A 55 18.34 0.66 -11.35
C GLN A 55 19.66 1.29 -11.78
N SER A 56 20.65 1.27 -10.88
CA SER A 56 22.02 1.75 -11.17
C SER A 56 22.90 0.69 -11.85
N TRP A 57 22.32 -0.46 -12.18
CA TRP A 57 23.00 -1.61 -12.78
C TRP A 57 22.06 -2.25 -13.81
N SER A 58 22.64 -2.89 -14.83
CA SER A 58 21.93 -3.76 -15.76
C SER A 58 22.60 -5.12 -15.81
N THR A 59 21.88 -6.11 -16.32
CA THR A 59 22.43 -7.44 -16.62
C THR A 59 22.35 -7.69 -18.11
N PRO A 60 23.24 -8.52 -18.70
CA PRO A 60 23.14 -8.87 -20.12
C PRO A 60 21.79 -9.46 -20.51
N VAL A 61 21.11 -10.16 -19.59
CA VAL A 61 19.77 -10.70 -19.81
C VAL A 61 18.72 -9.60 -19.92
N GLN A 62 18.78 -8.59 -19.05
CA GLN A 62 17.88 -7.44 -19.12
C GLN A 62 18.06 -6.69 -20.43
N ASP A 63 19.30 -6.41 -20.83
CA ASP A 63 19.60 -5.70 -22.07
C ASP A 63 19.10 -6.49 -23.28
N ALA A 64 19.36 -7.80 -23.32
CA ALA A 64 18.86 -8.70 -24.38
C ALA A 64 17.32 -8.77 -24.45
N LEU A 65 16.63 -8.71 -23.30
CA LEU A 65 15.16 -8.68 -23.26
C LEU A 65 14.60 -7.36 -23.82
N LEU A 66 15.22 -6.23 -23.50
CA LEU A 66 14.82 -4.94 -24.04
C LEU A 66 15.07 -4.87 -25.55
N ASP A 67 16.20 -5.39 -26.02
CA ASP A 67 16.54 -5.44 -27.45
C ASP A 67 15.60 -6.38 -28.22
N GLY A 68 15.32 -7.58 -27.70
CA GLY A 68 14.34 -8.49 -28.29
C GLY A 68 12.93 -7.88 -28.37
N GLY A 69 12.54 -7.09 -27.37
CA GLY A 69 11.29 -6.32 -27.42
C GLY A 69 11.27 -5.32 -28.58
N ARG A 70 12.37 -4.59 -28.80
CA ARG A 70 12.51 -3.65 -29.92
C ARG A 70 12.50 -4.35 -31.27
N GLU A 71 13.16 -5.50 -31.40
CA GLU A 71 13.16 -6.31 -32.63
C GLU A 71 11.75 -6.78 -33.03
N LEU A 72 10.91 -7.05 -32.02
CA LEU A 72 9.49 -7.38 -32.21
C LEU A 72 8.60 -6.14 -32.42
N GLY A 73 9.18 -4.94 -32.46
CA GLY A 73 8.47 -3.68 -32.68
C GLY A 73 7.81 -3.07 -31.44
N TYR A 74 8.11 -3.56 -30.23
CA TYR A 74 7.59 -2.98 -28.99
C TYR A 74 8.48 -1.84 -28.49
N PRO A 75 7.87 -0.76 -27.95
CA PRO A 75 8.63 0.32 -27.35
C PRO A 75 9.22 -0.09 -26.00
N VAL A 76 10.31 0.58 -25.62
CA VAL A 76 10.74 0.64 -24.22
C VAL A 76 10.03 1.81 -23.56
N ILE A 77 9.31 1.54 -22.48
CA ILE A 77 8.38 2.46 -21.84
C ILE A 77 8.73 2.69 -20.38
N ASP A 78 8.07 3.66 -19.76
CA ASP A 78 7.94 3.78 -18.33
C ASP A 78 6.74 2.92 -17.87
N PRO A 79 6.92 1.94 -16.95
CA PRO A 79 5.85 1.03 -16.56
C PRO A 79 4.81 1.71 -15.66
N ASN A 80 5.10 2.89 -15.11
CA ASN A 80 4.17 3.71 -14.33
C ASN A 80 3.67 4.93 -15.12
N GLY A 81 4.09 5.09 -16.38
CA GLY A 81 3.68 6.16 -17.26
C GLY A 81 2.31 5.96 -17.94
N TYR A 82 2.08 6.68 -19.03
CA TYR A 82 0.80 6.71 -19.75
C TYR A 82 0.31 5.33 -20.22
N SER A 83 1.22 4.50 -20.74
CA SER A 83 0.92 3.16 -21.26
C SER A 83 1.80 2.12 -20.60
N GLN A 84 1.21 0.99 -20.23
CA GLN A 84 1.92 -0.19 -19.69
C GLN A 84 2.20 -1.26 -20.76
N ILE A 85 1.93 -0.97 -22.04
CA ILE A 85 2.19 -1.90 -23.14
C ILE A 85 3.58 -1.62 -23.72
N GLY A 86 4.53 -2.49 -23.42
CA GLY A 86 5.91 -2.40 -23.89
C GLY A 86 6.87 -3.17 -22.98
N PHE A 87 8.15 -2.89 -23.13
CA PHE A 87 9.20 -3.44 -22.28
C PHE A 87 9.78 -2.35 -21.39
N SER A 88 10.29 -2.70 -20.20
CA SER A 88 10.89 -1.71 -19.31
C SER A 88 11.94 -2.34 -18.39
N ALA A 89 12.94 -1.54 -18.02
CA ALA A 89 13.66 -1.74 -16.77
C ALA A 89 12.72 -1.37 -15.60
N LEU A 90 12.82 -2.05 -14.47
CA LEU A 90 11.96 -1.77 -13.34
C LEU A 90 12.63 -0.79 -12.39
N ASP A 91 11.91 0.27 -12.02
CA ASP A 91 12.30 1.10 -10.88
C ASP A 91 12.07 0.33 -9.58
N LEU A 92 12.91 0.60 -8.60
CA LEU A 92 12.95 -0.10 -7.33
C LEU A 92 12.55 0.84 -6.21
N THR A 93 11.75 0.35 -5.27
CA THR A 93 11.48 1.06 -4.01
C THR A 93 12.69 0.95 -3.08
N THR A 94 13.73 1.69 -3.41
CA THR A 94 15.01 1.75 -2.70
C THR A 94 15.44 3.19 -2.51
N HIS A 95 16.32 3.40 -1.53
CA HIS A 95 17.07 4.64 -1.35
C HIS A 95 18.54 4.26 -1.16
N ARG A 96 19.38 4.66 -2.11
CA ARG A 96 20.81 4.32 -2.23
C ARG A 96 21.03 2.80 -2.18
N GLY A 97 20.22 2.06 -2.92
CA GLY A 97 20.31 0.59 -3.02
C GLY A 97 19.85 -0.18 -1.78
N ILE A 98 19.32 0.51 -0.76
CA ILE A 98 18.72 -0.12 0.43
C ILE A 98 17.20 -0.05 0.29
N ARG A 99 16.49 -1.10 0.70
CA ARG A 99 15.02 -1.14 0.68
C ARG A 99 14.43 0.09 1.37
N SER A 100 13.55 0.79 0.65
CA SER A 100 12.71 1.86 1.18
C SER A 100 11.34 1.27 1.53
N SER A 101 11.12 0.95 2.82
CA SER A 101 9.87 0.33 3.28
C SER A 101 8.90 1.37 3.84
N ALA A 102 7.61 1.03 3.96
CA ALA A 102 6.64 1.91 4.60
C ALA A 102 7.04 2.31 6.05
N SER A 103 7.69 1.42 6.80
CA SER A 103 8.19 1.74 8.15
C SER A 103 9.37 2.72 8.11
N GLU A 104 10.32 2.53 7.21
CA GLU A 104 11.46 3.44 7.06
C GLU A 104 11.02 4.81 6.51
N SER A 105 10.07 4.83 5.58
CA SER A 105 9.61 6.05 4.90
C SER A 105 8.61 6.87 5.72
N TYR A 106 7.62 6.23 6.34
CA TYR A 106 6.53 6.94 7.01
C TYR A 106 6.66 6.95 8.54
N LEU A 107 7.18 5.87 9.13
CA LEU A 107 7.15 5.68 10.58
C LEU A 107 8.42 6.18 11.27
N ARG A 108 9.59 5.70 10.84
CA ARG A 108 10.88 5.98 11.46
C ARG A 108 11.22 7.47 11.55
N PRO A 109 10.96 8.32 10.54
CA PRO A 109 11.21 9.76 10.63
C PRO A 109 10.29 10.46 11.64
N ASN A 110 9.18 9.81 11.99
CA ASN A 110 8.09 10.40 12.79
C ASN A 110 7.93 9.76 14.17
N ILE A 111 8.79 8.81 14.55
CA ILE A 111 8.66 8.02 15.79
C ILE A 111 8.75 8.84 17.07
N TYR A 112 9.35 10.03 17.02
CA TYR A 112 9.52 10.92 18.17
C TYR A 112 8.30 11.83 18.44
N ARG A 113 7.26 11.74 17.60
CA ARG A 113 6.04 12.54 17.78
C ARG A 113 5.29 12.08 19.02
N LYS A 114 5.02 13.01 19.95
CA LYS A 114 4.32 12.72 21.22
C LYS A 114 2.89 12.22 21.07
N ASN A 115 2.29 12.37 19.90
CA ASN A 115 0.94 11.92 19.57
C ASN A 115 0.91 10.64 18.73
N LEU A 116 2.02 9.89 18.69
CA LEU A 116 2.14 8.62 17.98
C LEU A 116 2.74 7.56 18.91
N ASP A 117 1.92 6.57 19.27
CA ASP A 117 2.36 5.40 20.03
C ASP A 117 2.48 4.18 19.11
N ILE A 118 3.58 3.44 19.25
CA ILE A 118 3.83 2.21 18.49
C ILE A 118 3.96 1.04 19.47
N CYS A 119 3.01 0.12 19.41
CA CYS A 119 3.04 -1.10 20.20
C CYS A 119 3.43 -2.29 19.32
N THR A 120 4.69 -2.74 19.44
CA THR A 120 5.17 -3.93 18.73
C THR A 120 4.82 -5.22 19.49
N HIS A 121 4.84 -6.34 18.77
CA HIS A 121 4.44 -7.65 19.28
C HIS A 121 3.01 -7.68 19.85
N ALA A 122 2.14 -6.81 19.35
CA ALA A 122 0.73 -6.71 19.73
C ALA A 122 -0.13 -7.23 18.57
N HIS A 123 -0.70 -8.43 18.74
CA HIS A 123 -1.57 -9.04 17.76
C HIS A 123 -3.03 -8.76 18.10
N VAL A 124 -3.69 -7.91 17.32
CA VAL A 124 -5.11 -7.61 17.49
C VAL A 124 -5.95 -8.84 17.16
N THR A 125 -6.78 -9.26 18.10
CA THR A 125 -7.65 -10.44 17.99
C THR A 125 -9.10 -10.07 17.70
N LYS A 126 -9.56 -8.92 18.21
CA LYS A 126 -10.98 -8.53 18.14
C LYS A 126 -11.18 -7.01 18.26
N ILE A 127 -12.26 -6.50 17.67
CA ILE A 127 -12.78 -5.14 17.86
C ILE A 127 -13.86 -5.17 18.94
N THR A 128 -13.83 -4.19 19.84
CA THR A 128 -14.83 -4.00 20.89
C THR A 128 -15.87 -2.98 20.42
N PHE A 129 -17.15 -3.30 20.60
CA PHE A 129 -18.28 -2.46 20.23
C PHE A 129 -19.07 -2.03 21.46
N ASP A 130 -19.70 -0.86 21.40
CA ASP A 130 -20.73 -0.46 22.36
C ASP A 130 -22.13 -1.02 21.99
N ASP A 131 -23.13 -0.71 22.81
CA ASP A 131 -24.52 -1.15 22.61
C ASP A 131 -25.16 -0.64 21.30
N TYR A 132 -24.55 0.37 20.65
CA TYR A 132 -25.01 0.95 19.39
C TYR A 132 -24.20 0.46 18.18
N ASN A 133 -23.40 -0.60 18.35
CA ASN A 133 -22.51 -1.16 17.33
C ASN A 133 -21.44 -0.17 16.84
N ARG A 134 -21.03 0.79 17.66
CA ARG A 134 -19.88 1.65 17.35
C ARG A 134 -18.60 0.98 17.85
N ALA A 135 -17.57 0.93 17.00
CA ALA A 135 -16.26 0.45 17.41
C ALA A 135 -15.66 1.42 18.45
N VAL A 136 -15.40 0.92 19.66
CA VAL A 136 -14.88 1.70 20.80
C VAL A 136 -13.49 1.28 21.24
N GLY A 137 -12.96 0.18 20.71
CA GLY A 137 -11.63 -0.29 21.06
C GLY A 137 -11.21 -1.56 20.33
N VAL A 138 -10.04 -2.08 20.69
CA VAL A 138 -9.54 -3.37 20.21
C VAL A 138 -8.95 -4.18 21.36
N ARG A 139 -9.08 -5.49 21.24
CA ARG A 139 -8.39 -6.46 22.08
C ARG A 139 -7.20 -7.03 21.35
N PHE A 140 -6.10 -7.23 22.07
CA PHE A 140 -4.85 -7.72 21.49
C PHE A 140 -4.05 -8.55 22.50
N LEU A 141 -3.27 -9.50 21.96
CA LEU A 141 -2.28 -10.26 22.72
C LEU A 141 -0.92 -9.61 22.53
N ARG A 142 -0.23 -9.28 23.62
CA ARG A 142 1.12 -8.73 23.56
C ARG A 142 2.14 -9.79 23.94
N LYS A 143 3.13 -10.04 23.07
CA LYS A 143 4.17 -11.08 23.26
C LYS A 143 3.60 -12.49 23.55
N GLY A 144 2.39 -12.78 23.08
CA GLY A 144 1.70 -14.05 23.34
C GLY A 144 1.20 -14.22 24.78
N GLU A 145 1.20 -13.15 25.57
CA GLU A 145 0.73 -13.15 26.96
C GLU A 145 -0.78 -12.87 27.04
N LYS A 146 -1.26 -12.39 28.19
CA LYS A 146 -2.67 -12.08 28.46
C LYS A 146 -3.25 -11.08 27.46
N GLU A 147 -4.52 -11.30 27.12
CA GLU A 147 -5.30 -10.36 26.31
C GLU A 147 -5.43 -9.01 27.04
N GLN A 148 -5.17 -7.95 26.30
CA GLN A 148 -5.26 -6.56 26.73
C GLN A 148 -6.28 -5.84 25.86
N GLU A 149 -6.83 -4.74 26.36
CA GLU A 149 -7.81 -3.93 25.66
C GLU A 149 -7.37 -2.47 25.66
N VAL A 150 -7.59 -1.79 24.53
CA VAL A 150 -7.37 -0.35 24.38
C VAL A 150 -8.59 0.28 23.74
N PHE A 151 -9.02 1.41 24.29
CA PHE A 151 -10.18 2.16 23.81
C PHE A 151 -9.76 3.32 22.90
N VAL A 152 -10.63 3.67 21.95
CA VAL A 152 -10.43 4.77 21.00
C VAL A 152 -11.54 5.80 21.16
N SER A 153 -11.20 7.09 20.98
CA SER A 153 -12.18 8.18 21.05
C SER A 153 -12.91 8.44 19.73
N ARG A 154 -12.33 8.01 18.60
CA ARG A 154 -12.85 8.26 17.26
C ARG A 154 -13.14 6.97 16.51
N GLU A 155 -12.10 6.32 15.98
CA GLU A 155 -12.21 5.25 15.00
C GLU A 155 -11.18 4.14 15.26
N VAL A 156 -11.52 2.93 14.82
CA VAL A 156 -10.59 1.80 14.66
C VAL A 156 -10.33 1.62 13.17
N ILE A 157 -9.07 1.73 12.74
CA ILE A 157 -8.65 1.54 11.35
C ILE A 157 -7.93 0.21 11.24
N LEU A 158 -8.54 -0.76 10.53
CA LEU A 158 -7.91 -2.05 10.27
C LEU A 158 -6.98 -1.97 9.06
N SER A 159 -5.69 -2.12 9.32
CA SER A 159 -4.63 -2.18 8.29
C SER A 159 -3.86 -3.50 8.38
N ALA A 160 -4.53 -4.60 8.70
CA ALA A 160 -3.91 -5.91 8.96
C ALA A 160 -3.63 -6.73 7.68
N GLY A 161 -3.85 -6.14 6.50
CA GLY A 161 -3.70 -6.79 5.19
C GLY A 161 -4.93 -7.60 4.78
N ALA A 162 -4.93 -8.06 3.52
CA ALA A 162 -6.09 -8.71 2.88
C ALA A 162 -6.52 -10.04 3.53
N VAL A 163 -5.64 -10.69 4.30
CA VAL A 163 -5.91 -11.97 4.98
C VAL A 163 -6.39 -11.75 6.41
N ASN A 164 -5.65 -10.98 7.22
CA ASN A 164 -5.96 -10.86 8.64
C ASN A 164 -7.09 -9.86 8.91
N THR A 165 -7.30 -8.88 8.05
CA THR A 165 -8.42 -7.92 8.22
C THR A 165 -9.79 -8.62 8.25
N PRO A 166 -10.16 -9.45 7.25
CA PRO A 166 -11.43 -10.18 7.32
C PRO A 166 -11.48 -11.19 8.48
N GLN A 167 -10.35 -11.76 8.89
CA GLN A 167 -10.29 -12.62 10.06
C GLN A 167 -10.65 -11.86 11.35
N ILE A 168 -10.06 -10.69 11.57
CA ILE A 168 -10.37 -9.84 12.73
C ILE A 168 -11.85 -9.44 12.70
N LEU A 169 -12.39 -9.07 11.54
CA LEU A 169 -13.82 -8.77 11.39
C LEU A 169 -14.70 -9.95 11.81
N LEU A 170 -14.40 -11.16 11.33
CA LEU A 170 -15.14 -12.37 11.70
C LEU A 170 -15.07 -12.65 13.22
N LEU A 171 -13.87 -12.58 13.81
CA LEU A 171 -13.68 -12.72 15.27
C LEU A 171 -14.43 -11.65 16.07
N SER A 172 -14.72 -10.51 15.43
CA SER A 172 -15.46 -9.38 15.99
C SER A 172 -16.97 -9.46 15.74
N GLY A 173 -17.47 -10.52 15.11
CA GLY A 173 -18.90 -10.68 14.80
C GLY A 173 -19.35 -9.98 13.52
N ILE A 174 -18.42 -9.50 12.70
CA ILE A 174 -18.70 -8.88 11.39
C ILE A 174 -18.39 -9.90 10.29
N GLY A 175 -19.43 -10.44 9.67
CA GLY A 175 -19.31 -11.38 8.56
C GLY A 175 -20.62 -12.10 8.26
N GLY A 176 -20.54 -13.17 7.46
CA GLY A 176 -21.71 -13.96 7.10
C GLY A 176 -22.29 -14.70 8.30
N ARG A 177 -23.59 -14.52 8.58
CA ARG A 177 -24.32 -15.12 9.71
C ARG A 177 -24.03 -16.62 9.91
N HIS A 178 -24.11 -17.40 8.84
CA HIS A 178 -23.86 -18.85 8.90
C HIS A 178 -22.43 -19.18 9.35
N GLN A 179 -21.44 -18.42 8.86
CA GLN A 179 -20.05 -18.62 9.24
C GLN A 179 -19.81 -18.25 10.71
N LEU A 180 -20.40 -17.16 11.18
CA LEU A 180 -20.31 -16.72 12.57
C LEU A 180 -20.91 -17.77 13.51
N HIS A 181 -22.16 -18.20 13.29
CA HIS A 181 -22.81 -19.20 14.15
C HIS A 181 -22.05 -20.54 14.23
N LYS A 182 -21.35 -20.94 13.17
CA LYS A 182 -20.53 -22.16 13.20
C LYS A 182 -19.34 -22.04 14.17
N LEU A 183 -18.88 -20.83 14.45
CA LEU A 183 -17.70 -20.54 15.27
C LEU A 183 -18.04 -20.12 16.71
N GLY A 184 -19.33 -19.94 17.03
CA GLY A 184 -19.83 -19.50 18.35
C GLY A 184 -20.18 -18.02 18.37
#